data_AF-A0A251TQV9-F1
#
_entry.id   AF-A0A251TQV9-F1
#
_cell.length_a   1.000
_cell.length_b   1.000
_cell.length_c   1.000
_cell.angle_alpha   90.00
_cell.angle_beta   90.00
_cell.angle_gamma   90.00
#
_symmetry.space_group_name_H-M   'P 1'
#
loop_
_entity.id
_entity.type
_entity.pdbx_description
1 polymer ?
#
loop_
_entity_poly.entity_id
_entity_poly.type
_entity_poly.pdbx_seq_one_letter_code
_entity_poly.pdbx_strand_id
1 'polypeptide(L)'
;MADDTASMSIYRASRTIKKKHSSLFNSLLSIHEDSIFVSEIAQLWPQLPLVANLRCGLWYANKFHSNCYFKSTDGHTNNLSFNTSRLNLHVATLAGQRGGCMIVDSTRKGKRFPDSMSKTIPIWTCVLNRAISNYRNKMNGINKPTEGVNCSTPNPDTTVQESPKWDTSLHLPLWVPDTEKTRIESNLNKWVNTFETSGVDIASISSLLKKPLRPLWISQKTVIWLNEVPDHNSWDFTPIILISASASNDIYRQKKSSEFSWNYIAGAGDDEESWSRGLTPPLFWNNVYDLINSGPDVCNQMVANIVERDRVFRAQRGQNAPQFSVKLTKVESTWSAQFRDQPLDVIMENGIHGDLLDDGNGIYWLGLTDLAVCSTGYGKCSVYISIH
;
A
#
# COMPACT_ATOMS: atom_id res chain seq x y z
N MET A 1 -45.24 13.10 -32.41
CA MET A 1 -43.78 12.96 -32.47
C MET A 1 -43.19 14.23 -31.88
N ALA A 2 -42.89 14.22 -30.58
CA ALA A 2 -42.20 15.30 -29.90
C ALA A 2 -40.77 14.83 -29.65
N ASP A 3 -39.83 15.61 -30.15
CA ASP A 3 -38.40 15.39 -30.13
C ASP A 3 -37.86 15.72 -28.73
N ASP A 4 -37.71 14.70 -27.89
CA ASP A 4 -37.11 14.79 -26.55
C ASP A 4 -35.56 14.79 -26.66
N THR A 5 -35.01 15.80 -27.33
CA THR A 5 -33.59 16.13 -27.19
C THR A 5 -33.38 16.87 -25.87
N ALA A 6 -33.39 16.11 -24.77
CA ALA A 6 -33.05 16.60 -23.44
C ALA A 6 -31.64 17.20 -23.45
N SER A 7 -31.57 18.53 -23.56
CA SER A 7 -30.37 19.36 -23.44
C SER A 7 -29.52 18.89 -22.26
N MET A 8 -28.38 18.27 -22.56
CA MET A 8 -27.43 17.83 -21.55
C MET A 8 -26.87 19.06 -20.83
N SER A 9 -27.35 19.31 -19.61
CA SER A 9 -26.78 20.32 -18.71
C SER A 9 -25.25 20.23 -18.71
N ILE A 10 -24.56 21.36 -18.83
CA ILE A 10 -23.10 21.49 -18.82
C ILE A 10 -22.47 20.71 -17.64
N TYR A 11 -23.17 20.67 -16.50
CA TYR A 11 -22.74 19.91 -15.32
C TYR A 11 -22.83 18.39 -15.50
N ARG A 12 -23.88 17.88 -16.16
CA ARG A 12 -24.00 16.46 -16.54
C ARG A 12 -22.96 16.11 -17.60
N ALA A 13 -22.78 16.96 -18.62
CA ALA A 13 -21.74 16.76 -19.64
C ALA A 13 -20.33 16.70 -19.01
N SER A 14 -20.01 17.65 -18.12
CA SER A 14 -18.73 17.69 -17.40
C SER A 14 -18.51 16.47 -16.51
N ARG A 15 -19.56 15.96 -15.83
CA ARG A 15 -19.46 14.73 -15.04
C ARG A 15 -19.27 13.49 -15.91
N THR A 16 -19.98 13.39 -17.03
CA THR A 16 -19.82 12.29 -17.99
C THR A 16 -18.41 12.29 -18.57
N ILE A 17 -17.89 13.45 -18.95
CA ILE A 17 -16.52 13.64 -19.43
C ILE A 17 -15.52 13.21 -18.35
N LYS A 18 -15.64 13.71 -17.12
CA LYS A 18 -14.77 13.32 -15.99
C LYS A 18 -14.81 11.81 -15.73
N LYS A 19 -16.00 11.20 -15.74
CA LYS A 19 -16.18 9.75 -15.55
C LYS A 19 -15.55 8.93 -16.69
N LYS A 20 -15.59 9.45 -17.92
CA LYS A 20 -14.92 8.83 -19.08
C LYS A 20 -13.40 8.97 -19.02
N HIS A 21 -12.90 10.06 -18.43
CA HIS A 21 -11.46 10.26 -18.19
C HIS A 21 -10.93 9.43 -17.00
N SER A 22 -11.76 9.12 -16.00
CA SER A 22 -11.42 8.27 -14.84
C SER A 22 -12.07 6.88 -14.93
N SER A 23 -12.05 6.25 -16.10
CA SER A 23 -12.64 4.93 -16.30
C SER A 23 -11.76 3.82 -15.72
N LEU A 24 -12.38 2.69 -15.37
CA LEU A 24 -11.70 1.44 -15.02
C LEU A 24 -10.60 1.10 -16.05
N PHE A 25 -10.92 1.15 -17.34
CA PHE A 25 -9.98 0.87 -18.42
C PHE A 25 -8.76 1.80 -18.39
N ASN A 26 -8.96 3.10 -18.18
CA ASN A 26 -7.86 4.07 -18.07
C ASN A 26 -7.00 3.79 -16.83
N SER A 27 -7.60 3.40 -15.70
CA SER A 27 -6.86 3.03 -14.49
C SER A 27 -5.96 1.81 -14.75
N LEU A 28 -6.51 0.75 -15.35
CA LEU A 28 -5.75 -0.47 -15.65
C LEU A 28 -4.60 -0.22 -16.64
N LEU A 29 -4.83 0.56 -17.71
CA LEU A 29 -3.77 0.92 -18.65
C LEU A 29 -2.70 1.80 -18.00
N SER A 30 -3.09 2.73 -17.12
CA SER A 30 -2.12 3.57 -16.40
C SER A 30 -1.26 2.74 -15.45
N ILE A 31 -1.86 1.77 -14.75
CA ILE A 31 -1.15 0.82 -13.89
C ILE A 31 -0.18 -0.04 -14.72
N HIS A 32 -0.65 -0.59 -15.84
CA HIS A 32 0.19 -1.40 -16.73
C HIS A 32 1.38 -0.58 -17.25
N GLU A 33 1.16 0.65 -17.71
CA GLU A 33 2.24 1.52 -18.17
C GLU A 33 3.25 1.83 -17.05
N ASP A 34 2.78 2.24 -15.88
CA ASP A 34 3.64 2.55 -14.75
C ASP A 34 4.44 1.33 -14.25
N SER A 35 3.87 0.12 -14.41
CA SER A 35 4.55 -1.13 -14.06
C SER A 35 5.77 -1.43 -14.93
N ILE A 36 5.76 -0.99 -16.20
CA ILE A 36 6.89 -1.19 -17.11
C ILE A 36 8.10 -0.45 -16.55
N PHE A 37 7.90 0.81 -16.14
CA PHE A 37 8.93 1.59 -15.46
C PHE A 37 9.40 0.91 -14.16
N VAL A 38 8.50 0.41 -13.32
CA VAL A 38 8.89 -0.32 -12.10
C VAL A 38 9.73 -1.55 -12.44
N SER A 39 9.38 -2.30 -13.48
CA SER A 39 10.14 -3.45 -13.97
C SER A 39 11.51 -3.06 -14.50
N GLU A 40 11.63 -1.98 -15.27
CA GLU A 40 12.91 -1.46 -15.76
C GLU A 40 13.86 -1.14 -14.59
N ILE A 41 13.37 -0.44 -13.56
CA ILE A 41 14.18 -0.14 -12.38
C ILE A 41 14.56 -1.41 -11.61
N ALA A 42 13.63 -2.35 -11.41
CA ALA A 42 13.90 -3.62 -10.74
C ALA A 42 14.98 -4.46 -11.47
N GLN A 43 15.05 -4.37 -12.80
CA GLN A 43 16.07 -5.05 -13.60
C GLN A 43 17.48 -4.47 -13.44
N LEU A 44 17.61 -3.21 -12.99
CA LEU A 44 18.93 -2.62 -12.71
C LEU A 44 19.61 -3.26 -11.50
N TRP A 45 18.82 -3.70 -10.52
CA TRP A 45 19.32 -4.36 -9.31
C TRP A 45 18.51 -5.63 -9.01
N PRO A 46 18.69 -6.71 -9.79
CA PRO A 46 17.87 -7.91 -9.68
C PRO A 46 18.03 -8.65 -8.33
N GLN A 47 19.12 -8.38 -7.62
CA GLN A 47 19.38 -8.94 -6.29
C GLN A 47 18.61 -8.23 -5.17
N LEU A 48 18.15 -7.00 -5.42
CA LEU A 48 17.41 -6.22 -4.43
C LEU A 48 15.93 -6.61 -4.45
N PRO A 49 15.35 -6.96 -3.30
CA PRO A 49 13.95 -7.37 -3.22
C PRO A 49 13.03 -6.18 -3.48
N LEU A 50 12.09 -6.39 -4.40
CA LEU A 50 10.96 -5.49 -4.64
C LEU A 50 9.87 -5.66 -3.57
N VAL A 51 9.45 -4.57 -2.96
CA VAL A 51 8.51 -4.49 -1.84
C VAL A 51 7.37 -3.53 -2.19
N ALA A 52 6.12 -3.95 -2.02
CA ALA A 52 4.98 -3.08 -2.25
C ALA A 52 4.61 -2.29 -0.98
N ASN A 53 4.52 -0.95 -1.06
CA ASN A 53 3.86 -0.18 -0.01
C ASN A 53 2.34 -0.36 -0.12
N LEU A 54 1.73 -0.91 0.92
CA LEU A 54 0.31 -1.22 0.98
C LEU A 54 -0.50 0.09 0.90
N ARG A 55 -1.33 0.15 -0.13
CA ARG A 55 -2.44 1.06 -0.45
C ARG A 55 -2.60 1.01 -1.96
N CYS A 56 -1.53 1.38 -2.68
CA CYS A 56 -1.51 1.33 -4.14
C CYS A 56 -0.32 0.55 -4.72
N GLY A 57 0.77 0.37 -3.97
CA GLY A 57 2.02 -0.23 -4.47
C GLY A 57 1.85 -1.63 -5.07
N LEU A 58 0.88 -2.42 -4.58
CA LEU A 58 0.58 -3.78 -5.05
C LEU A 58 0.17 -3.84 -6.52
N TRP A 59 -0.32 -2.74 -7.09
CA TRP A 59 -0.78 -2.71 -8.48
C TRP A 59 0.36 -2.69 -9.49
N TYR A 60 1.55 -2.24 -9.11
CA TYR A 60 2.59 -1.83 -10.06
C TYR A 60 3.64 -2.89 -10.38
N ALA A 61 3.45 -4.14 -9.94
CA ALA A 61 4.22 -5.29 -10.42
C ALA A 61 3.45 -6.60 -10.21
N ASN A 62 3.71 -7.59 -11.07
CA ASN A 62 3.11 -8.92 -10.96
C ASN A 62 3.55 -9.66 -9.68
N LYS A 63 4.82 -9.52 -9.29
CA LYS A 63 5.40 -10.24 -8.15
C LYS A 63 6.21 -9.30 -7.26
N PHE A 64 5.97 -9.42 -5.96
CA PHE A 64 6.74 -8.76 -4.91
C PHE A 64 7.36 -9.81 -3.98
N HIS A 65 8.50 -9.47 -3.37
CA HIS A 65 9.14 -10.30 -2.36
C HIS A 65 8.50 -10.12 -0.99
N SER A 66 7.98 -8.93 -0.72
CA SER A 66 7.28 -8.58 0.52
C SER A 66 6.35 -7.40 0.29
N ASN A 67 5.56 -7.06 1.30
CA ASN A 67 4.85 -5.78 1.38
C ASN A 67 5.29 -5.01 2.63
N CYS A 68 4.96 -3.72 2.70
CA CYS A 68 5.18 -2.85 3.84
C CYS A 68 4.02 -1.86 3.98
N TYR A 69 3.92 -1.15 5.11
CA TYR A 69 2.85 -0.18 5.33
C TYR A 69 3.34 1.11 5.97
N PHE A 70 3.86 2.00 5.11
CA PHE A 70 4.22 3.38 5.46
C PHE A 70 3.08 4.32 5.05
N LYS A 71 2.40 4.93 6.04
CA LYS A 71 1.31 5.88 5.75
C LYS A 71 1.86 7.27 5.52
N SER A 72 1.39 7.91 4.44
CA SER A 72 1.67 9.32 4.16
C SER A 72 1.23 10.29 5.27
N THR A 73 0.22 9.93 6.08
CA THR A 73 -0.24 10.75 7.21
C THR A 73 0.78 10.89 8.31
N ASP A 74 1.66 9.90 8.48
CA ASP A 74 2.67 9.90 9.55
C ASP A 74 3.79 10.94 9.24
N GLY A 75 3.98 11.28 7.97
CA GLY A 75 4.89 12.33 7.48
C GLY A 75 4.17 13.59 6.99
N HIS A 76 2.91 13.82 7.33
CA HIS A 76 2.18 14.98 6.83
C HIS A 76 2.66 16.28 7.49
N THR A 77 2.67 17.37 6.72
CA THR A 77 3.02 18.68 7.26
C THR A 77 2.05 19.05 8.37
N ASN A 78 2.59 19.54 9.48
CA ASN A 78 1.87 19.81 10.73
C ASN A 78 1.44 18.61 11.59
N ASN A 79 1.52 17.39 11.08
CA ASN A 79 1.14 16.18 11.82
C ASN A 79 2.17 15.06 11.67
N LEU A 80 3.41 15.35 12.08
CA LEU A 80 4.51 14.38 12.07
C LEU A 80 4.34 13.39 13.24
N SER A 81 4.39 12.11 12.95
CA SER A 81 4.29 11.06 13.96
C SER A 81 5.15 9.83 13.64
N PHE A 82 5.51 9.07 14.66
CA PHE A 82 6.21 7.80 14.53
C PHE A 82 5.34 6.70 15.15
N ASN A 83 4.85 5.78 14.31
CA ASN A 83 3.88 4.78 14.73
C ASN A 83 4.56 3.47 15.17
N THR A 84 4.43 3.11 16.45
CA THR A 84 5.01 1.88 17.01
C THR A 84 4.19 0.62 16.71
N SER A 85 2.95 0.74 16.24
CA SER A 85 2.17 -0.42 15.79
C SER A 85 2.53 -0.85 14.36
N ARG A 86 3.18 0.03 13.58
CA ARG A 86 3.52 -0.16 12.16
C ARG A 86 5.01 0.11 11.92
N LEU A 87 5.85 -0.66 12.61
CA LEU A 87 7.30 -0.47 12.60
C LEU A 87 7.99 -0.95 11.32
N ASN A 88 7.34 -1.79 10.50
CA ASN A 88 7.93 -2.32 9.27
C ASN A 88 9.33 -2.95 9.44
N LEU A 89 9.61 -3.56 10.61
CA LEU A 89 10.94 -4.09 10.94
C LEU A 89 11.39 -5.19 9.97
N HIS A 90 10.44 -5.96 9.45
CA HIS A 90 10.69 -6.99 8.44
C HIS A 90 11.32 -6.41 7.16
N VAL A 91 11.06 -5.14 6.83
CA VAL A 91 11.72 -4.44 5.72
C VAL A 91 13.19 -4.17 6.04
N ALA A 92 13.51 -3.76 7.27
CA ALA A 92 14.90 -3.57 7.71
C ALA A 92 15.66 -4.90 7.75
N THR A 93 15.03 -5.97 8.24
CA THR A 93 15.58 -7.34 8.21
C THR A 93 15.86 -7.78 6.77
N LEU A 94 14.88 -7.64 5.88
CA LEU A 94 15.01 -8.00 4.47
C LEU A 94 16.12 -7.20 3.78
N ALA A 95 16.19 -5.89 4.02
CA ALA A 95 17.22 -5.02 3.48
C ALA A 95 18.62 -5.40 4.01
N GLY A 96 18.75 -5.70 5.30
CA GLY A 96 20.02 -6.15 5.88
C GLY A 96 20.50 -7.49 5.31
N GLN A 97 19.59 -8.43 5.06
CA GLN A 97 19.92 -9.73 4.48
C GLN A 97 20.28 -9.67 3.00
N ARG A 98 19.64 -8.77 2.23
CA ARG A 98 19.80 -8.68 0.77
C ARG A 98 20.69 -7.52 0.31
N GLY A 99 21.27 -6.78 1.26
CA GLY A 99 22.11 -5.62 0.94
C GLY A 99 21.32 -4.40 0.44
N GLY A 100 20.01 -4.34 0.66
CA GLY A 100 19.11 -3.26 0.27
C GLY A 100 17.69 -3.75 -0.04
N CYS A 101 16.78 -2.84 -0.38
CA CYS A 101 15.48 -3.18 -0.96
C CYS A 101 14.90 -2.04 -1.80
N MET A 102 13.89 -2.36 -2.61
CA MET A 102 13.17 -1.40 -3.46
C MET A 102 11.71 -1.33 -3.01
N ILE A 103 11.22 -0.16 -2.62
CA ILE A 103 9.83 0.05 -2.17
C ILE A 103 9.06 0.79 -3.26
N VAL A 104 7.95 0.21 -3.71
CA VAL A 104 7.08 0.76 -4.74
C VAL A 104 5.83 1.37 -4.11
N ASP A 105 5.55 2.61 -4.49
CA ASP A 105 4.34 3.34 -4.14
C ASP A 105 4.02 4.30 -5.28
N SER A 106 2.87 4.95 -5.23
CA SER A 106 2.53 5.99 -6.20
C SER A 106 1.87 7.17 -5.51
N THR A 107 1.72 8.26 -6.26
CA THR A 107 0.95 9.41 -5.81
C THR A 107 0.13 9.94 -6.97
N ARG A 108 -0.99 10.55 -6.60
CA ARG A 108 -1.86 11.27 -7.53
C ARG A 108 -1.20 12.55 -8.03
N LYS A 109 -1.89 13.18 -9.00
CA LYS A 109 -1.50 14.43 -9.68
C LYS A 109 -1.00 15.50 -8.70
N GLY A 110 0.00 16.27 -9.14
CA GLY A 110 0.59 17.40 -8.41
C GLY A 110 1.78 17.05 -7.50
N LYS A 111 2.01 15.77 -7.17
CA LYS A 111 3.20 15.34 -6.40
C LYS A 111 4.06 14.37 -7.21
N ARG A 112 5.38 14.46 -7.03
CA ARG A 112 6.34 13.50 -7.62
C ARG A 112 6.50 12.25 -6.75
N PHE A 113 6.42 12.42 -5.43
CA PHE A 113 6.53 11.35 -4.45
C PHE A 113 5.43 11.52 -3.39
N PRO A 114 4.88 10.43 -2.86
CA PRO A 114 4.01 10.50 -1.70
C PRO A 114 4.78 10.97 -0.45
N ASP A 115 4.05 11.47 0.57
CA ASP A 115 4.65 11.87 1.85
C ASP A 115 5.23 10.67 2.63
N SER A 116 4.73 9.46 2.35
CA SER A 116 5.32 8.19 2.83
C SER A 116 6.80 8.10 2.43
N MET A 117 7.12 8.37 1.16
CA MET A 117 8.48 8.32 0.63
C MET A 117 9.30 9.58 0.92
N SER A 118 8.67 10.75 0.99
CA SER A 118 9.40 12.01 1.17
C SER A 118 9.81 12.27 2.62
N LYS A 119 9.04 11.78 3.60
CA LYS A 119 9.25 12.06 5.04
C LYS A 119 9.15 10.82 5.91
N THR A 120 8.11 10.00 5.75
CA THR A 120 7.84 8.88 6.69
C THR A 120 8.96 7.83 6.69
N ILE A 121 9.36 7.35 5.51
CA ILE A 121 10.45 6.37 5.37
C ILE A 121 11.81 6.98 5.78
N PRO A 122 12.17 8.22 5.36
CA PRO A 122 13.35 8.92 5.89
C PRO A 122 13.42 8.99 7.41
N ILE A 123 12.33 9.41 8.07
CA ILE A 123 12.22 9.44 9.53
C ILE A 123 12.46 8.04 10.09
N TRP A 124 11.81 7.03 9.53
CA TRP A 124 11.96 5.65 9.94
C TRP A 124 13.41 5.16 9.83
N THR A 125 14.09 5.37 8.70
CA THR A 125 15.50 4.98 8.53
C THR A 125 16.41 5.67 9.55
N CYS A 126 16.19 6.97 9.80
CA CYS A 126 16.98 7.73 10.76
C CYS A 126 16.78 7.24 12.20
N VAL A 127 15.53 6.97 12.60
CA VAL A 127 15.19 6.42 13.92
C VAL A 127 15.85 5.05 14.13
N LEU A 128 15.78 4.16 13.14
CA LEU A 128 16.44 2.84 13.21
C LEU A 128 17.96 3.00 13.33
N ASN A 129 18.58 3.82 12.48
CA ASN A 129 20.03 4.02 12.51
C ASN A 129 20.51 4.58 13.85
N ARG A 130 19.79 5.54 14.44
CA ARG A 130 20.08 6.11 15.77
C ARG A 130 19.92 5.07 16.87
N ALA A 131 18.81 4.32 16.88
CA ALA A 131 18.58 3.28 17.89
C ALA A 131 19.64 2.17 17.83
N ILE A 132 20.03 1.74 16.63
CA ILE A 132 21.11 0.75 16.43
C ILE A 132 22.44 1.30 16.91
N SER A 133 22.76 2.56 16.58
CA SER A 133 23.98 3.23 17.05
C SER A 133 24.02 3.29 18.58
N ASN A 134 22.93 3.72 19.22
CA ASN A 134 22.80 3.75 20.68
C ASN A 134 23.00 2.37 21.30
N TYR A 135 22.39 1.34 20.74
CA TYR A 135 22.54 -0.05 21.20
C TYR A 135 24.00 -0.52 21.10
N ARG A 136 24.67 -0.28 19.97
CA ARG A 136 26.08 -0.64 19.76
C ARG A 136 27.02 0.10 20.72
N ASN A 137 26.77 1.38 20.95
CA ASN A 137 27.55 2.19 21.89
C ASN A 137 27.40 1.68 23.33
N LYS A 138 26.17 1.32 23.75
CA LYS A 138 25.91 0.70 25.06
C LYS A 138 26.68 -0.62 25.21
N MET A 139 26.66 -1.48 24.18
CA MET A 139 27.38 -2.76 24.20
C MET A 139 28.91 -2.59 24.24
N ASN A 140 29.45 -1.66 23.45
CA ASN A 140 30.89 -1.37 23.46
C ASN A 140 31.35 -0.73 24.77
N GLY A 141 30.50 0.07 25.42
CA GLY A 141 30.77 0.63 26.75
C GLY A 141 30.73 -0.40 27.88
N ILE A 142 29.87 -1.42 27.78
CA ILE A 142 29.81 -2.55 28.73
C ILE A 142 31.03 -3.48 28.55
N ASN A 143 31.51 -3.65 27.32
CA ASN A 143 32.65 -4.52 27.01
C ASN A 143 34.03 -3.85 27.21
N LYS A 144 34.09 -2.57 27.62
CA LYS A 144 35.35 -2.00 28.10
C LYS A 144 35.65 -2.60 29.47
N PRO A 145 36.79 -3.30 29.66
CA PRO A 145 37.22 -3.69 30.99
C PRO A 145 37.28 -2.43 31.84
N THR A 146 36.82 -2.51 33.08
CA THR A 146 37.00 -1.47 34.08
C THR A 146 38.49 -1.43 34.42
N GLU A 147 39.31 -0.86 33.53
CA GLU A 147 40.72 -0.60 33.83
C GLU A 147 40.73 0.51 34.88
N GLY A 148 41.06 0.08 36.11
CA GLY A 148 41.42 0.98 37.17
C GLY A 148 42.49 1.95 36.69
N VAL A 149 42.37 3.18 37.15
CA VAL A 149 43.35 4.26 37.13
C VAL A 149 44.77 3.75 36.88
N ASN A 150 45.29 3.95 35.67
CA ASN A 150 46.72 4.00 35.43
C ASN A 150 47.01 5.08 34.38
N CYS A 151 47.71 6.11 34.83
CA CYS A 151 48.31 7.12 33.98
C CYS A 151 49.37 6.46 33.10
N SER A 152 49.13 6.40 31.80
CA SER A 152 50.21 6.21 30.83
C SER A 152 49.90 6.98 29.55
N THR A 153 50.88 7.80 29.21
CA THR A 153 51.03 8.64 28.01
C THR A 153 50.62 7.97 26.70
N PRO A 154 50.02 8.69 25.75
CA PRO A 154 49.65 8.13 24.45
C PRO A 154 50.89 7.89 23.58
N ASN A 155 51.11 6.64 23.16
CA ASN A 155 52.03 6.29 22.08
C ASN A 155 51.46 6.76 20.74
N PRO A 156 52.23 7.42 19.84
CA PRO A 156 51.70 8.01 18.61
C PRO A 156 51.52 7.03 17.42
N ASP A 157 51.91 5.76 17.55
CA ASP A 157 52.05 4.86 16.38
C ASP A 157 50.98 3.77 16.24
N THR A 158 49.81 3.93 16.86
CA THR A 158 48.67 3.04 16.56
C THR A 158 47.80 3.72 15.53
N THR A 159 47.97 3.36 14.25
CA THR A 159 46.99 3.63 13.19
C THR A 159 45.71 2.88 13.53
N VAL A 160 44.89 3.50 14.38
CA VAL A 160 43.51 3.09 14.64
C VAL A 160 42.83 3.17 13.28
N GLN A 161 42.62 2.03 12.63
CA GLN A 161 41.66 1.94 11.53
C GLN A 161 40.31 2.30 12.14
N GLU A 162 39.93 3.57 12.02
CA GLU A 162 38.61 4.04 12.41
C GLU A 162 37.60 3.22 11.60
N SER A 163 36.89 2.32 12.28
CA SER A 163 35.74 1.65 11.69
C SER A 163 34.83 2.70 11.05
N PRO A 164 34.35 2.50 9.81
CA PRO A 164 33.57 3.50 9.10
C PRO A 164 32.42 3.99 9.97
N LYS A 165 32.36 5.30 10.17
CA LYS A 165 31.42 5.95 11.09
C LYS A 165 29.98 5.62 10.69
N TRP A 166 29.24 4.96 11.59
CA TRP A 166 27.82 4.64 11.39
C TRP A 166 26.98 5.91 11.26
N ASP A 167 26.40 6.13 10.08
CA ASP A 167 25.62 7.33 9.81
C ASP A 167 24.26 7.33 10.54
N THR A 168 24.01 8.42 11.28
CA THR A 168 22.79 8.65 12.07
C THR A 168 22.06 9.93 11.66
N SER A 169 22.50 10.57 10.57
CA SER A 169 21.91 11.78 10.03
C SER A 169 20.57 11.51 9.36
N LEU A 170 19.76 12.56 9.24
CA LEU A 170 18.47 12.52 8.57
C LEU A 170 18.66 12.83 7.08
N HIS A 171 18.33 11.86 6.22
CA HIS A 171 18.39 12.01 4.76
C HIS A 171 17.01 12.30 4.19
N LEU A 172 16.73 13.55 3.85
CA LEU A 172 15.51 13.99 3.18
C LEU A 172 15.80 14.36 1.73
N PRO A 173 14.80 14.28 0.83
CA PRO A 173 14.98 14.71 -0.53
C PRO A 173 14.98 16.24 -0.63
N LEU A 174 15.61 16.77 -1.68
CA LEU A 174 15.85 18.22 -1.87
C LEU A 174 14.57 19.07 -1.94
N TRP A 175 13.41 18.47 -2.23
CA TRP A 175 12.12 19.18 -2.28
C TRP A 175 11.42 19.29 -0.93
N VAL A 176 11.97 18.72 0.14
CA VAL A 176 11.47 18.94 1.51
C VAL A 176 12.18 20.18 2.07
N PRO A 177 11.45 21.25 2.44
CA PRO A 177 12.06 22.49 2.94
C PRO A 177 12.86 22.30 4.23
N ASP A 178 13.89 23.12 4.43
CA ASP A 178 14.73 23.10 5.65
C ASP A 178 13.96 23.39 6.94
N THR A 179 12.88 24.18 6.84
CA THR A 179 11.96 24.44 7.97
C THR A 179 11.28 23.15 8.43
N GLU A 180 10.85 22.31 7.49
CA GLU A 180 10.26 21.01 7.78
C GLU A 180 11.33 20.03 8.29
N LYS A 181 12.54 20.06 7.71
CA LYS A 181 13.68 19.26 8.19
C LYS A 181 14.00 19.57 9.66
N THR A 182 14.11 20.84 10.03
CA THR A 182 14.37 21.27 11.42
C THR A 182 13.28 20.75 12.37
N ARG A 183 12.02 20.79 11.94
CA ARG A 183 10.89 20.28 12.72
C ARG A 183 10.92 18.77 12.88
N ILE A 184 11.35 18.04 11.86
CA ILE A 184 11.56 16.59 11.95
C ILE A 184 12.70 16.31 12.94
N GLU A 185 13.82 17.00 12.80
CA GLU A 185 15.00 16.83 13.64
C GLU A 185 14.73 17.07 15.12
N SER A 186 13.91 18.07 15.46
CA SER A 186 13.52 18.35 16.84
C SER A 186 12.68 17.23 17.49
N ASN A 187 12.01 16.39 16.69
CA ASN A 187 11.22 15.26 17.17
C ASN A 187 11.97 13.92 17.16
N LEU A 188 13.09 13.81 16.45
CA LEU A 188 13.81 12.54 16.26
C LEU A 188 14.19 11.87 17.59
N ASN A 189 14.72 12.62 18.55
CA ASN A 189 15.15 12.04 19.84
C ASN A 189 13.97 11.43 20.61
N LYS A 190 12.80 12.08 20.56
CA LYS A 190 11.57 11.55 21.15
C LYS A 190 11.16 10.24 20.49
N TRP A 191 11.20 10.17 19.16
CA TRP A 191 10.84 8.96 18.42
C TRP A 191 11.83 7.83 18.60
N VAL A 192 13.14 8.12 18.70
CA VAL A 192 14.17 7.14 19.06
C VAL A 192 13.89 6.55 20.44
N ASN A 193 13.61 7.39 21.45
CA ASN A 193 13.24 6.90 22.78
C ASN A 193 11.96 6.06 22.75
N THR A 194 10.96 6.48 21.98
CA THR A 194 9.70 5.74 21.79
C THR A 194 9.95 4.36 21.14
N PHE A 195 10.86 4.31 20.16
CA PHE A 195 11.27 3.07 19.51
C PHE A 195 12.04 2.15 20.47
N GLU A 196 13.03 2.67 21.20
CA GLU A 196 13.82 1.89 22.17
C GLU A 196 12.97 1.30 23.29
N THR A 197 11.93 2.01 23.72
CA THR A 197 11.01 1.57 24.78
C THR A 197 9.85 0.70 24.28
N SER A 198 9.72 0.52 22.96
CA SER A 198 8.60 -0.25 22.37
C SER A 198 8.74 -1.78 22.47
N GLY A 199 9.81 -2.29 23.09
CA GLY A 199 10.04 -3.73 23.26
C GLY A 199 10.58 -4.42 22.01
N VAL A 200 11.08 -3.66 21.04
CA VAL A 200 11.67 -4.18 19.81
C VAL A 200 13.00 -4.85 20.10
N ASP A 201 13.24 -5.99 19.45
CA ASP A 201 14.55 -6.65 19.45
C ASP A 201 15.55 -5.91 18.54
N ILE A 202 16.15 -4.86 19.10
CA ILE A 202 17.19 -4.06 18.43
C ILE A 202 18.47 -4.91 18.22
N ALA A 203 18.72 -5.91 19.07
CA ALA A 203 19.91 -6.75 18.98
C ALA A 203 19.91 -7.54 17.67
N SER A 204 18.78 -8.19 17.35
CA SER A 204 18.61 -8.93 16.09
C SER A 204 18.83 -8.03 14.87
N ILE A 205 18.21 -6.85 14.84
CA ILE A 205 18.34 -5.92 13.71
C ILE A 205 19.77 -5.37 13.59
N SER A 206 20.40 -5.00 14.71
CA SER A 206 21.78 -4.53 14.78
C SER A 206 22.77 -5.58 14.26
N SER A 207 22.52 -6.87 14.50
CA SER A 207 23.37 -7.95 14.02
C SER A 207 23.30 -8.12 12.50
N LEU A 208 22.12 -7.88 11.90
CA LEU A 208 21.85 -8.04 10.48
C LEU A 208 22.36 -6.85 9.65
N LEU A 209 22.10 -5.62 10.10
CA LEU A 209 22.47 -4.42 9.34
C LEU A 209 23.95 -4.08 9.51
N LYS A 210 24.78 -4.45 8.53
CA LYS A 210 26.22 -4.11 8.55
C LYS A 210 26.52 -2.66 8.18
N LYS A 211 25.61 -2.01 7.45
CA LYS A 211 25.69 -0.60 7.02
C LYS A 211 24.40 0.14 7.44
N PRO A 212 24.44 1.47 7.67
CA PRO A 212 23.25 2.25 8.02
C PRO A 212 22.24 2.25 6.86
N LEU A 213 20.95 2.33 7.17
CA LEU A 213 19.90 2.44 6.15
C LEU A 213 19.91 3.84 5.52
N ARG A 214 19.77 3.94 4.19
CA ARG A 214 19.63 5.24 3.53
C ARG A 214 18.60 5.22 2.40
N PRO A 215 17.63 6.14 2.40
CA PRO A 215 16.66 6.25 1.31
C PRO A 215 17.28 6.86 0.05
N LEU A 216 16.88 6.34 -1.11
CA LEU A 216 17.18 6.89 -2.44
C LEU A 216 15.86 7.06 -3.21
N TRP A 217 15.69 8.09 -4.01
CA TRP A 217 14.41 8.39 -4.66
C TRP A 217 14.50 8.26 -6.18
N ILE A 218 13.67 7.38 -6.75
CA ILE A 218 13.59 7.12 -8.18
C ILE A 218 12.16 7.35 -8.65
N SER A 219 12.03 8.01 -9.79
CA SER A 219 10.75 8.32 -10.45
C SER A 219 10.99 8.35 -11.96
N GLN A 220 9.93 8.41 -12.76
CA GLN A 220 10.05 8.48 -14.22
C GLN A 220 10.84 9.71 -14.75
N LYS A 221 11.07 10.75 -13.92
CA LYS A 221 11.90 11.91 -14.28
C LYS A 221 13.37 11.76 -13.89
N THR A 222 13.73 10.69 -13.19
CA THR A 222 15.11 10.48 -12.74
C THR A 222 15.92 9.94 -13.91
N VAL A 223 16.93 10.70 -14.34
CA VAL A 223 17.84 10.29 -15.41
C VAL A 223 18.99 9.51 -14.77
N ILE A 224 18.86 8.19 -14.71
CA ILE A 224 19.90 7.27 -14.22
C ILE A 224 20.73 6.64 -15.35
N TRP A 225 20.48 7.04 -16.60
CA TRP A 225 20.96 6.37 -17.82
C TRP A 225 22.26 6.95 -18.40
N LEU A 226 23.26 7.26 -17.56
CA LEU A 226 24.41 8.05 -17.99
C LEU A 226 25.78 7.45 -17.66
N ASN A 227 25.91 6.12 -17.54
CA ASN A 227 27.03 5.34 -18.13
C ASN A 227 27.32 4.01 -17.42
N GLU A 228 26.99 3.83 -16.13
CA GLU A 228 27.11 2.53 -15.43
C GLU A 228 26.09 2.45 -14.28
N VAL A 229 25.46 1.28 -14.07
CA VAL A 229 24.61 1.05 -12.89
C VAL A 229 25.52 0.83 -11.69
N PRO A 230 25.48 1.66 -10.64
CA PRO A 230 26.35 1.47 -9.49
C PRO A 230 26.06 0.13 -8.80
N ASP A 231 27.12 -0.61 -8.46
CA ASP A 231 27.00 -1.77 -7.60
C ASP A 231 26.56 -1.31 -6.20
N HIS A 232 25.38 -1.75 -5.76
CA HIS A 232 24.84 -1.37 -4.47
C HIS A 232 25.74 -1.82 -3.30
N ASN A 233 26.63 -2.81 -3.51
CA ASN A 233 27.57 -3.25 -2.49
C ASN A 233 28.71 -2.26 -2.25
N SER A 234 28.99 -1.38 -3.23
CA SER A 234 30.03 -0.35 -3.12
C SER A 234 29.64 0.79 -2.19
N TRP A 235 28.34 1.00 -1.94
CA TRP A 235 27.85 2.07 -1.07
C TRP A 235 28.21 1.82 0.38
N ASP A 236 28.49 2.88 1.13
CA ASP A 236 28.75 2.86 2.57
C ASP A 236 27.47 2.70 3.42
N PHE A 237 26.31 2.60 2.77
CA PHE A 237 24.99 2.40 3.37
C PHE A 237 24.23 1.22 2.74
N THR A 238 23.20 0.74 3.42
CA THR A 238 22.19 -0.19 2.90
C THR A 238 21.06 0.61 2.24
N PRO A 239 20.89 0.55 0.90
CA PRO A 239 19.93 1.38 0.18
C PRO A 239 18.48 0.93 0.38
N ILE A 240 17.61 1.90 0.62
CA ILE A 240 16.17 1.77 0.54
C ILE A 240 15.71 2.59 -0.68
N ILE A 241 15.59 1.94 -1.83
CA ILE A 241 15.27 2.60 -3.10
C ILE A 241 13.76 2.80 -3.18
N LEU A 242 13.32 4.05 -3.16
CA LEU A 242 11.93 4.49 -3.16
C LEU A 242 11.49 4.82 -4.59
N ILE A 243 10.66 3.95 -5.17
CA ILE A 243 10.19 4.05 -6.54
C ILE A 243 8.78 4.64 -6.53
N SER A 244 8.66 5.90 -6.94
CA SER A 244 7.36 6.47 -7.27
C SER A 244 6.98 6.04 -8.67
N ALA A 245 6.03 5.09 -8.77
CA ALA A 245 5.70 4.41 -10.02
C ALA A 245 5.13 5.38 -11.07
N SER A 246 4.25 6.28 -10.65
CA SER A 246 3.50 7.15 -11.56
C SER A 246 4.23 8.43 -11.96
N ALA A 247 3.99 8.87 -13.20
CA ALA A 247 4.47 10.14 -13.71
C ALA A 247 3.76 11.32 -13.02
N SER A 248 4.55 12.34 -12.63
CA SER A 248 4.04 13.50 -11.88
C SER A 248 3.43 14.62 -12.73
N ASN A 249 3.29 14.45 -14.06
CA ASN A 249 2.93 15.56 -14.95
C ASN A 249 1.42 15.85 -14.96
N ASP A 250 1.09 17.15 -14.96
CA ASP A 250 -0.28 17.68 -14.85
C ASP A 250 -1.13 17.62 -16.13
N ILE A 251 -0.52 17.29 -17.27
CA ILE A 251 -1.24 17.24 -18.54
C ILE A 251 -1.92 15.88 -18.65
N TYR A 252 -3.24 15.88 -18.84
CA TYR A 252 -3.98 14.70 -19.31
C TYR A 252 -3.28 14.21 -20.58
N ARG A 253 -2.42 13.20 -20.44
CA ARG A 253 -1.81 12.55 -21.60
C ARG A 253 -2.90 11.69 -22.19
N GLN A 254 -3.64 12.28 -23.14
CA GLN A 254 -4.37 11.49 -24.10
C GLN A 254 -3.35 10.66 -24.85
N LYS A 255 -3.48 9.35 -24.68
CA LYS A 255 -2.65 8.36 -25.32
C LYS A 255 -3.49 7.63 -26.34
N LYS A 256 -2.83 7.18 -27.39
CA LYS A 256 -3.41 6.29 -28.38
C LYS A 256 -2.66 4.98 -28.27
N SER A 257 -3.35 3.89 -27.96
CA SER A 257 -2.89 2.57 -28.38
C SER A 257 -3.16 2.43 -29.88
N SER A 258 -2.71 1.33 -30.48
CA SER A 258 -2.99 1.00 -31.89
C SER A 258 -4.48 1.06 -32.23
N GLU A 259 -5.36 0.82 -31.24
CA GLU A 259 -6.80 0.63 -31.47
C GLU A 259 -7.68 1.63 -30.72
N PHE A 260 -7.23 2.20 -29.59
CA PHE A 260 -8.08 3.03 -28.73
C PHE A 260 -7.37 4.27 -28.18
N SER A 261 -8.15 5.34 -27.97
CA SER A 261 -7.69 6.50 -27.21
C SER A 261 -8.05 6.35 -25.73
N TRP A 262 -7.11 6.66 -24.86
CA TRP A 262 -7.28 6.56 -23.41
C TRP A 262 -6.55 7.71 -22.70
N ASN A 263 -6.83 7.91 -21.41
CA ASN A 263 -6.21 8.98 -20.64
C ASN A 263 -5.37 8.41 -19.52
N TYR A 264 -4.12 8.83 -19.43
CA TYR A 264 -3.27 8.46 -18.31
C TYR A 264 -3.75 9.07 -16.98
N ILE A 265 -3.75 8.24 -15.94
CA ILE A 265 -4.12 8.58 -14.56
C ILE A 265 -2.92 8.31 -13.65
N ALA A 266 -2.23 9.37 -13.24
CA ALA A 266 -1.17 9.28 -12.24
C ALA A 266 -1.74 8.77 -10.90
N GLY A 267 -1.09 7.76 -10.31
CA GLY A 267 -1.52 7.14 -9.07
C GLY A 267 -2.81 6.33 -9.21
N ALA A 268 -3.02 5.71 -10.37
CA ALA A 268 -4.23 4.93 -10.67
C ALA A 268 -4.50 3.77 -9.69
N GLY A 269 -3.47 3.21 -9.06
CA GLY A 269 -3.63 2.18 -8.02
C GLY A 269 -4.20 2.70 -6.69
N ASP A 270 -4.34 4.02 -6.52
CA ASP A 270 -4.83 4.65 -5.29
C ASP A 270 -6.36 4.86 -5.31
N ASP A 271 -7.01 4.80 -4.14
CA ASP A 271 -8.46 4.60 -3.96
C ASP A 271 -9.07 3.57 -4.93
N GLU A 272 -8.48 2.37 -4.98
CA GLU A 272 -8.98 1.25 -5.78
C GLU A 272 -10.48 0.96 -5.52
N GLU A 273 -10.98 1.26 -4.33
CA GLU A 273 -12.38 1.07 -3.94
C GLU A 273 -13.35 1.89 -4.80
N SER A 274 -12.87 2.97 -5.43
CA SER A 274 -13.66 3.84 -6.29
C SER A 274 -13.86 3.33 -7.72
N TRP A 275 -12.99 2.42 -8.20
CA TRP A 275 -12.96 2.03 -9.62
C TRP A 275 -12.77 0.53 -9.87
N SER A 276 -12.11 -0.21 -8.98
CA SER A 276 -11.66 -1.61 -9.22
C SER A 276 -12.80 -2.62 -9.33
N ARG A 277 -13.97 -2.33 -8.76
CA ARG A 277 -15.16 -3.21 -8.79
C ARG A 277 -14.87 -4.63 -8.30
N GLY A 278 -14.01 -4.76 -7.28
CA GLY A 278 -13.64 -6.06 -6.70
C GLY A 278 -12.47 -6.75 -7.42
N LEU A 279 -11.93 -6.16 -8.49
CA LEU A 279 -10.68 -6.63 -9.09
C LEU A 279 -9.53 -6.38 -8.12
N THR A 280 -8.73 -7.42 -7.86
CA THR A 280 -7.54 -7.34 -7.01
C THR A 280 -6.27 -7.32 -7.89
N PRO A 281 -5.12 -6.85 -7.37
CA PRO A 281 -3.88 -6.86 -8.13
C PRO A 281 -3.49 -8.24 -8.69
N PRO A 282 -3.57 -9.36 -7.94
CA PRO A 282 -3.30 -10.69 -8.52
C PRO A 282 -4.25 -11.06 -9.66
N LEU A 283 -5.54 -10.73 -9.55
CA LEU A 283 -6.51 -10.99 -10.61
C LEU A 283 -6.22 -10.15 -11.85
N PHE A 284 -5.83 -8.89 -11.67
CA PHE A 284 -5.40 -8.04 -12.77
C PHE A 284 -4.18 -8.63 -13.48
N TRP A 285 -3.12 -8.95 -12.74
CA TRP A 285 -1.87 -9.45 -13.33
C TRP A 285 -2.02 -10.80 -14.03
N ASN A 286 -2.87 -11.68 -13.51
CA ASN A 286 -3.18 -12.97 -14.14
C ASN A 286 -3.98 -12.84 -15.46
N ASN A 287 -4.61 -11.69 -15.72
CA ASN A 287 -5.46 -11.47 -16.90
C ASN A 287 -5.10 -10.14 -17.61
N VAL A 288 -3.86 -9.66 -17.43
CA VAL A 288 -3.48 -8.28 -17.80
C VAL A 288 -3.64 -8.05 -19.29
N TYR A 289 -3.15 -8.97 -20.14
CA TYR A 289 -3.21 -8.83 -21.59
C TYR A 289 -4.64 -8.84 -22.12
N ASP A 290 -5.50 -9.71 -21.56
CA ASP A 290 -6.91 -9.77 -21.93
C ASP A 290 -7.61 -8.44 -21.58
N LEU A 291 -7.37 -7.90 -20.39
CA LEU A 291 -7.99 -6.67 -19.90
C LEU A 291 -7.54 -5.40 -20.63
N ILE A 292 -6.25 -5.31 -20.99
CA ILE A 292 -5.74 -4.12 -21.70
C ILE A 292 -6.10 -4.14 -23.19
N ASN A 293 -6.23 -5.34 -23.80
CA ASN A 293 -6.56 -5.50 -25.21
C ASN A 293 -8.07 -5.55 -25.47
N SER A 294 -8.91 -5.75 -24.45
CA SER A 294 -10.36 -5.81 -24.63
C SER A 294 -10.96 -4.50 -25.15
N GLY A 295 -10.29 -3.37 -24.93
CA GLY A 295 -10.84 -2.05 -25.19
C GLY A 295 -11.83 -1.58 -24.13
N PRO A 296 -12.19 -0.28 -24.13
CA PRO A 296 -12.93 0.37 -23.05
C PRO A 296 -14.38 -0.11 -22.90
N ASP A 297 -15.02 -0.54 -23.99
CA ASP A 297 -16.45 -0.85 -24.01
C ASP A 297 -16.78 -2.17 -23.30
N VAL A 298 -15.92 -3.19 -23.47
CA VAL A 298 -16.11 -4.52 -22.87
C VAL A 298 -15.28 -4.72 -21.58
N CYS A 299 -14.35 -3.82 -21.26
CA CYS A 299 -13.48 -3.93 -20.08
C CYS A 299 -14.25 -4.14 -18.76
N ASN A 300 -15.36 -3.40 -18.56
CA ASN A 300 -16.18 -3.56 -17.36
C ASN A 300 -16.81 -4.95 -17.27
N GLN A 301 -17.29 -5.50 -18.40
CA GLN A 301 -17.88 -6.84 -18.44
C GLN A 301 -16.81 -7.91 -18.17
N MET A 302 -15.63 -7.74 -18.75
CA MET A 302 -14.52 -8.68 -18.54
C MET A 302 -14.07 -8.71 -17.07
N VAL A 303 -13.92 -7.55 -16.44
CA VAL A 303 -13.61 -7.47 -15.00
C VAL A 303 -14.69 -8.15 -14.16
N ALA A 304 -15.98 -7.90 -14.46
CA ALA A 304 -17.08 -8.56 -13.75
C ALA A 304 -16.99 -10.09 -13.87
N ASN A 305 -16.73 -10.61 -15.08
CA ASN A 305 -16.58 -12.05 -15.32
C ASN A 305 -15.37 -12.63 -14.55
N ILE A 306 -14.23 -11.94 -14.52
CA ILE A 306 -13.03 -12.38 -13.81
C ILE A 306 -13.27 -12.44 -12.30
N VAL A 307 -13.86 -11.38 -11.73
CA VAL A 307 -14.15 -11.27 -10.30
C VAL A 307 -15.18 -12.34 -9.89
N GLU A 308 -16.21 -12.55 -10.71
CA GLU A 308 -17.21 -13.58 -10.43
C GLU A 308 -16.63 -14.99 -10.51
N ARG A 309 -15.77 -15.27 -11.50
CA ARG A 309 -15.08 -16.56 -11.60
C ARG A 309 -14.20 -16.82 -10.37
N ASP A 310 -13.45 -15.82 -9.90
CA ASP A 310 -12.67 -15.92 -8.67
C ASP A 310 -13.55 -16.16 -7.44
N ARG A 311 -14.67 -15.43 -7.33
CA ARG A 311 -15.63 -15.60 -6.22
C ARG A 311 -16.18 -17.03 -6.18
N VAL A 312 -16.64 -17.56 -7.32
CA VAL A 312 -17.17 -18.94 -7.42
C VAL A 312 -16.08 -19.95 -7.06
N PHE A 313 -14.86 -19.78 -7.58
CA PHE A 313 -13.74 -20.65 -7.27
C PHE A 313 -13.40 -20.68 -5.78
N ARG A 314 -13.43 -19.54 -5.10
CA ARG A 314 -13.24 -19.43 -3.65
C ARG A 314 -14.38 -20.10 -2.87
N ALA A 315 -15.63 -19.88 -3.29
CA ALA A 315 -16.81 -20.50 -2.67
C ALA A 315 -16.76 -22.03 -2.75
N GLN A 316 -16.38 -22.60 -3.89
CA GLN A 316 -16.24 -24.05 -4.08
C GLN A 316 -15.17 -24.68 -3.16
N ARG A 317 -14.20 -23.88 -2.69
CA ARG A 317 -13.16 -24.29 -1.74
C ARG A 317 -13.51 -24.01 -0.29
N GLY A 318 -14.77 -23.66 0.00
CA GLY A 318 -15.23 -23.33 1.35
C GLY A 318 -14.66 -22.02 1.89
N GLN A 319 -14.12 -21.15 1.04
CA GLN A 319 -13.63 -19.85 1.46
C GLN A 319 -14.76 -18.82 1.51
N ASN A 320 -14.64 -17.83 2.38
CA ASN A 320 -15.61 -16.75 2.49
C ASN A 320 -15.65 -15.92 1.18
N ALA A 321 -16.77 -15.99 0.46
CA ALA A 321 -16.96 -15.40 -0.86
C ALA A 321 -18.40 -14.86 -1.01
N PRO A 322 -18.76 -13.79 -0.28
CA PRO A 322 -20.12 -13.27 -0.28
C PRO A 322 -20.50 -12.75 -1.67
N GLN A 323 -21.71 -13.08 -2.15
CA GLN A 323 -22.23 -12.57 -3.43
C GLN A 323 -22.57 -11.09 -3.37
N PHE A 324 -22.91 -10.59 -2.20
CA PHE A 324 -23.11 -9.17 -1.94
C PHE A 324 -22.88 -8.88 -0.47
N SER A 325 -22.52 -7.64 -0.20
CA SER A 325 -22.33 -7.12 1.15
C SER A 325 -23.29 -5.95 1.31
N VAL A 326 -24.35 -6.15 2.09
CA VAL A 326 -25.22 -5.03 2.50
C VAL A 326 -24.51 -4.28 3.62
N LYS A 327 -24.14 -3.03 3.38
CA LYS A 327 -23.74 -2.13 4.48
C LYS A 327 -25.02 -1.78 5.24
N LEU A 328 -25.14 -2.19 6.50
CA LEU A 328 -26.20 -1.66 7.35
C LEU A 328 -26.05 -0.15 7.41
N THR A 329 -27.05 0.58 6.91
CA THR A 329 -27.20 1.99 7.19
C THR A 329 -27.42 2.11 8.69
N LYS A 330 -26.56 2.87 9.38
CA LYS A 330 -26.66 3.10 10.81
C LYS A 330 -27.99 3.82 11.07
N VAL A 331 -29.03 3.07 11.45
CA VAL A 331 -30.27 3.67 11.96
C VAL A 331 -29.90 4.26 13.32
N GLU A 332 -30.06 5.58 13.47
CA GLU A 332 -29.90 6.25 14.75
C GLU A 332 -30.88 5.62 15.75
N SER A 333 -30.32 4.84 16.67
CA SER A 333 -31.07 4.14 17.70
C SER A 333 -31.40 5.09 18.84
N THR A 334 -32.62 5.61 18.87
CA THR A 334 -33.24 6.14 20.09
C THR A 334 -34.22 5.14 20.68
N TRP A 335 -33.85 3.86 20.76
CA TRP A 335 -34.68 2.86 21.45
C TRP A 335 -33.79 2.03 22.37
N SER A 336 -34.10 2.15 23.65
CA SER A 336 -33.45 1.59 24.81
C SER A 336 -33.21 0.08 24.69
N ALA A 337 -32.05 -0.33 25.18
CA ALA A 337 -31.65 -1.72 25.38
C ALA A 337 -32.70 -2.48 26.20
N GLN A 338 -33.52 -3.29 25.54
CA GLN A 338 -34.23 -4.45 26.09
C GLN A 338 -34.98 -5.16 24.97
N PHE A 339 -34.29 -5.97 24.16
CA PHE A 339 -34.94 -7.05 23.42
C PHE A 339 -34.10 -8.32 23.57
N ARG A 340 -34.63 -9.24 24.37
CA ARG A 340 -34.32 -10.67 24.29
C ARG A 340 -34.67 -11.16 22.88
N ASP A 341 -33.98 -12.20 22.46
CA ASP A 341 -34.26 -13.02 21.28
C ASP A 341 -35.77 -13.11 20.99
N GLN A 342 -36.20 -12.40 19.95
CA GLN A 342 -37.43 -12.70 19.24
C GLN A 342 -37.11 -12.77 17.75
N PRO A 343 -37.62 -13.80 17.03
CA PRO A 343 -37.42 -13.91 15.60
C PRO A 343 -38.11 -12.74 14.89
N LEU A 344 -37.51 -12.29 13.80
CA LEU A 344 -38.06 -11.25 12.93
C LEU A 344 -39.41 -11.72 12.36
N ASP A 345 -40.51 -11.20 12.90
CA ASP A 345 -41.83 -11.30 12.27
C ASP A 345 -41.83 -10.44 11.00
N VAL A 346 -41.60 -11.10 9.86
CA VAL A 346 -41.91 -10.54 8.54
C VAL A 346 -43.41 -10.69 8.35
N ILE A 347 -44.14 -9.59 8.50
CA ILE A 347 -45.57 -9.52 8.15
C ILE A 347 -45.68 -9.71 6.63
N MET A 348 -46.06 -10.91 6.20
CA MET A 348 -46.55 -11.16 4.84
C MET A 348 -48.06 -10.95 4.82
N GLU A 349 -48.52 -9.85 4.24
CA GLU A 349 -49.90 -9.76 3.77
C GLU A 349 -50.04 -10.59 2.48
N ASN A 350 -50.85 -11.64 2.59
CA ASN A 350 -51.53 -12.41 1.54
C ASN A 350 -50.67 -13.30 0.62
N GLY A 351 -50.80 -14.63 0.80
CA GLY A 351 -50.78 -15.55 -0.35
C GLY A 351 -50.22 -16.96 -0.13
N ILE A 352 -51.05 -17.83 0.47
CA ILE A 352 -51.13 -19.29 0.27
C ILE A 352 -49.99 -20.19 0.80
N HIS A 353 -50.42 -21.07 1.71
CA HIS A 353 -49.78 -22.24 2.34
C HIS A 353 -48.83 -23.08 1.46
N GLY A 354 -47.66 -23.42 2.03
CA GLY A 354 -46.79 -24.51 1.58
C GLY A 354 -45.62 -24.74 2.54
N ASP A 355 -45.82 -25.66 3.49
CA ASP A 355 -44.88 -26.37 4.37
C ASP A 355 -43.53 -25.74 4.74
N LEU A 356 -43.50 -25.21 5.97
CA LEU A 356 -42.27 -24.95 6.74
C LEU A 356 -41.63 -26.28 7.15
N LEU A 357 -40.48 -26.61 6.55
CA LEU A 357 -39.55 -27.59 7.12
C LEU A 357 -38.43 -26.84 7.87
N ASP A 358 -38.47 -27.03 9.18
CA ASP A 358 -37.47 -26.68 10.19
C ASP A 358 -36.23 -27.57 10.04
N ASP A 359 -35.01 -27.00 10.11
CA ASP A 359 -34.04 -27.37 11.16
C ASP A 359 -32.73 -26.55 11.08
N GLY A 360 -32.39 -25.87 12.18
CA GLY A 360 -31.01 -25.68 12.67
C GLY A 360 -30.04 -24.70 11.99
N ASN A 361 -30.19 -24.37 10.71
CA ASN A 361 -29.29 -23.44 10.01
C ASN A 361 -30.07 -22.19 9.63
N GLY A 362 -29.75 -21.03 10.22
CA GLY A 362 -30.45 -19.76 10.00
C GLY A 362 -30.39 -19.23 8.56
N ILE A 363 -31.03 -19.94 7.64
CA ILE A 363 -31.17 -19.73 6.20
C ILE A 363 -32.67 -19.51 5.93
N TYR A 364 -33.04 -18.36 5.37
CA TYR A 364 -34.40 -17.91 5.10
C TYR A 364 -34.56 -17.67 3.60
N TRP A 365 -35.55 -18.26 2.97
CA TRP A 365 -35.80 -18.06 1.54
C TRP A 365 -36.72 -16.87 1.29
N LEU A 366 -36.34 -15.98 0.36
CA LEU A 366 -37.14 -14.83 -0.05
C LEU A 366 -38.15 -15.24 -1.13
N GLY A 367 -39.24 -15.90 -0.74
CA GLY A 367 -40.35 -16.25 -1.63
C GLY A 367 -39.92 -16.96 -2.92
N LEU A 368 -40.57 -16.64 -4.04
CA LEU A 368 -40.33 -17.23 -5.37
C LEU A 368 -39.05 -16.72 -6.09
N THR A 369 -38.13 -16.07 -5.37
CA THR A 369 -36.98 -15.40 -6.01
C THR A 369 -35.69 -16.23 -6.02
N ASP A 370 -35.77 -17.52 -5.65
CA ASP A 370 -34.63 -18.45 -5.53
C ASP A 370 -33.44 -17.88 -4.71
N LEU A 371 -33.76 -17.00 -3.77
CA LEU A 371 -32.82 -16.24 -2.95
C LEU A 371 -32.85 -16.76 -1.51
N ALA A 372 -31.71 -17.19 -0.99
CA ALA A 372 -31.54 -17.71 0.37
C ALA A 372 -30.71 -16.75 1.24
N VAL A 373 -31.29 -16.19 2.29
CA VAL A 373 -30.68 -15.27 3.26
C VAL A 373 -30.16 -16.04 4.44
N CYS A 374 -28.89 -15.92 4.82
CA CYS A 374 -28.43 -16.50 6.08
C CYS A 374 -27.78 -15.51 7.04
N SER A 375 -28.00 -15.75 8.34
CA SER A 375 -27.37 -15.02 9.42
C SER A 375 -25.98 -15.61 9.69
N THR A 376 -24.93 -14.79 9.56
CA THR A 376 -23.59 -15.18 10.05
C THR A 376 -23.39 -14.55 11.43
N GLY A 377 -22.95 -15.34 12.41
CA GLY A 377 -22.89 -15.01 13.86
C GLY A 377 -22.03 -13.81 14.29
N TYR A 378 -21.60 -12.95 13.37
CA TYR A 378 -20.80 -11.75 13.61
C TYR A 378 -21.55 -10.43 13.28
N GLY A 379 -22.89 -10.43 13.29
CA GLY A 379 -23.68 -9.23 13.00
C GLY A 379 -23.64 -8.80 11.53
N LYS A 380 -23.33 -9.74 10.61
CA LYS A 380 -23.39 -9.55 9.16
C LYS A 380 -24.39 -10.55 8.57
N CYS A 381 -25.42 -10.04 7.90
CA CYS A 381 -26.32 -10.86 7.11
C CYS A 381 -25.65 -11.17 5.76
N SER A 382 -25.52 -12.45 5.40
CA SER A 382 -25.00 -12.89 4.10
C SER A 382 -26.14 -13.56 3.36
N VAL A 383 -26.54 -13.01 2.23
CA VAL A 383 -27.55 -13.65 1.38
C VAL A 383 -26.79 -14.39 0.26
N TYR A 384 -27.35 -15.48 -0.21
CA TYR A 384 -26.87 -16.38 -1.24
C TYR A 384 -27.96 -16.47 -2.31
N ILE A 385 -27.57 -16.44 -3.58
CA ILE A 385 -28.42 -16.65 -4.75
C ILE A 385 -28.00 -18.00 -5.32
N SER A 386 -28.92 -18.95 -5.29
CA SER A 386 -28.80 -20.18 -6.06
C SER A 386 -29.42 -19.90 -7.43
N ILE A 387 -28.60 -19.74 -8.46
CA ILE A 387 -29.10 -19.67 -9.84
C ILE A 387 -29.11 -21.12 -10.32
N HIS A 388 -30.31 -21.72 -10.45
CA HIS A 388 -30.47 -22.98 -11.15
C HIS A 388 -30.56 -22.79 -12.66
#